data_AF-A0A6P0U6Q9-F1
#
_entry.id   AF-A0A6P0U6Q9-F1
#
_cell.length_a   1.000
_cell.length_b   1.000
_cell.length_c   1.000
_cell.angle_alpha   90.00
_cell.angle_beta   90.00
_cell.angle_gamma   90.00
#
_symmetry.space_group_name_H-M   'P 1'
#
loop_
_entity.id
_entity.type
_entity.pdbx_description
1 polymer ?
#
loop_
_entity_poly.entity_id
_entity_poly.type
_entity_poly.pdbx_seq_one_letter_code
_entity_poly.pdbx_strand_id
1 'polypeptide(L)'
;DTLGWQGQGSMIIVDLVEGTSSERRERVIRHEAGHFLVAYLLEIPVSGYALSAWEAFRQGQSAQGGVRFDDQKLAAQLQRGMISEQTIDQYCTVWMAGIAAEDLVYGNTEGGAEDRAKITVVLTQLKRSTESKLKQSWASLQARSLIENHQSAYQALVTAMTQRASVSECYQTIEENISGDRG
;
A
#
# COMPACT_ATOMS: atom_id res chain seq x y z
N ASP A 1 -19.01 -22.31 54.08
CA ASP A 1 -18.09 -22.81 53.03
C ASP A 1 -17.58 -21.69 52.16
N THR A 2 -16.27 -21.53 52.21
CA THR A 2 -15.40 -20.62 51.46
C THR A 2 -15.10 -21.18 50.08
N LEU A 3 -15.30 -20.39 49.03
CA LEU A 3 -14.48 -20.43 47.82
C LEU A 3 -14.23 -19.00 47.36
N GLY A 4 -13.09 -18.46 47.80
CA GLY A 4 -12.48 -17.28 47.20
C GLY A 4 -11.70 -17.70 45.97
N TRP A 5 -11.82 -16.94 44.89
CA TRP A 5 -10.88 -17.00 43.77
C TRP A 5 -10.57 -15.58 43.32
N GLN A 6 -9.44 -15.09 43.82
CA GLN A 6 -8.85 -13.79 43.50
C GLN A 6 -7.64 -14.06 42.59
N GLY A 7 -7.53 -13.30 41.49
CA GLY A 7 -6.25 -12.95 40.89
C GLY A 7 -5.82 -13.71 39.63
N GLN A 8 -5.43 -12.92 38.62
CA GLN A 8 -4.48 -13.21 37.54
C GLN A 8 -4.91 -14.21 36.45
N GLY A 9 -5.59 -13.70 35.43
CA GLY A 9 -5.76 -14.40 34.15
C GLY A 9 -6.18 -13.51 32.98
N SER A 10 -6.68 -12.31 33.25
CA SER A 10 -7.31 -11.44 32.24
C SER A 10 -6.37 -10.47 31.51
N MET A 11 -5.11 -10.28 31.95
CA MET A 11 -4.19 -9.33 31.30
C MET A 11 -3.39 -9.90 30.12
N ILE A 12 -3.21 -11.23 30.03
CA ILE A 12 -2.30 -11.82 29.04
C ILE A 12 -2.99 -12.03 27.67
N ILE A 13 -4.32 -12.20 27.64
CA ILE A 13 -5.05 -12.42 26.38
C ILE A 13 -5.22 -11.12 25.60
N VAL A 14 -5.30 -9.98 26.29
CA VAL A 14 -5.45 -8.67 25.64
C VAL A 14 -4.15 -8.29 24.91
N ASP A 15 -2.99 -8.46 25.55
CA ASP A 15 -1.68 -8.16 24.94
C ASP A 15 -1.36 -9.02 23.71
N LEU A 16 -1.80 -10.29 23.67
CA LEU A 16 -1.55 -11.18 22.53
C LEU A 16 -2.36 -10.77 21.28
N VAL A 17 -3.55 -10.21 21.50
CA VAL A 17 -4.41 -9.65 20.43
C VAL A 17 -3.95 -8.25 20.04
N GLU A 18 -3.49 -7.44 21.00
CA GLU A 18 -2.97 -6.10 20.74
C GLU A 18 -1.63 -6.13 19.96
N GLY A 19 -0.71 -7.05 20.30
CA GLY A 19 0.56 -7.22 19.59
C GLY A 19 0.40 -7.67 18.13
N THR A 20 -0.48 -8.63 17.87
CA THR A 20 -0.78 -9.08 16.49
C THR A 20 -1.61 -8.06 15.71
N SER A 21 -2.37 -7.19 16.40
CA SER A 21 -3.15 -6.13 15.75
C SER A 21 -2.30 -4.91 15.39
N SER A 22 -1.29 -4.58 16.20
CA SER A 22 -0.42 -3.41 16.01
C SER A 22 0.60 -3.65 14.91
N GLU A 23 1.27 -4.80 14.89
CA GLU A 23 2.19 -5.17 13.81
C GLU A 23 1.46 -5.30 12.46
N ARG A 24 0.29 -5.95 12.45
CA ARG A 24 -0.53 -6.04 11.23
C ARG A 24 -1.01 -4.67 10.76
N ARG A 25 -1.36 -3.77 11.69
CA ARG A 25 -1.73 -2.39 11.36
C ARG A 25 -0.55 -1.62 10.77
N GLU A 26 0.63 -1.76 11.36
CA GLU A 26 1.84 -1.12 10.87
C GLU A 26 2.20 -1.61 9.46
N ARG A 27 2.12 -2.92 9.22
CA ARG A 27 2.28 -3.52 7.88
C ARG A 27 1.34 -2.90 6.86
N VAL A 28 0.05 -2.79 7.19
CA VAL A 28 -0.94 -2.17 6.30
C VAL A 28 -0.59 -0.70 6.04
N ILE A 29 -0.24 0.09 7.06
CA ILE A 29 0.13 1.50 6.87
C ILE A 29 1.35 1.63 5.96
N ARG A 30 2.38 0.79 6.15
CA ARG A 30 3.57 0.75 5.30
C ARG A 30 3.23 0.35 3.87
N HIS A 31 2.35 -0.63 3.69
CA HIS A 31 1.83 -1.03 2.38
C HIS A 31 1.14 0.14 1.67
N GLU A 32 0.21 0.83 2.34
CA GLU A 32 -0.50 1.97 1.76
C GLU A 32 0.44 3.17 1.51
N ALA A 33 1.42 3.40 2.38
CA ALA A 33 2.43 4.44 2.18
C ALA A 33 3.30 4.17 0.95
N GLY A 34 3.62 2.90 0.68
CA GLY A 34 4.34 2.50 -0.53
C GLY A 34 3.58 2.87 -1.80
N HIS A 35 2.31 2.50 -1.85
CA HIS A 35 1.38 2.88 -2.93
C HIS A 35 1.31 4.39 -3.13
N PHE A 36 1.13 5.15 -2.05
CA PHE A 36 0.96 6.60 -2.12
C PHE A 36 2.25 7.28 -2.62
N LEU A 37 3.41 6.95 -2.03
CA LEU A 37 4.68 7.56 -2.42
C LEU A 37 5.02 7.30 -3.89
N VAL A 38 4.88 6.04 -4.33
CA VAL A 38 5.21 5.68 -5.72
C VAL A 38 4.24 6.34 -6.70
N ALA A 39 2.95 6.46 -6.37
CA ALA A 39 2.02 7.20 -7.21
C ALA A 39 2.36 8.69 -7.29
N TYR A 40 2.76 9.30 -6.17
CA TYR A 40 3.26 10.69 -6.16
C TYR A 40 4.47 10.86 -7.09
N LEU A 41 5.48 9.99 -6.96
CA LEU A 41 6.71 10.06 -7.76
C LEU A 41 6.48 9.84 -9.26
N LEU A 42 5.46 9.06 -9.62
CA LEU A 42 5.08 8.80 -11.00
C LEU A 42 4.01 9.76 -11.54
N GLU A 43 3.71 10.82 -10.79
CA GLU A 43 2.73 11.86 -11.15
C GLU A 43 1.32 11.31 -11.40
N ILE A 44 0.97 10.21 -10.73
CA ILE A 44 -0.38 9.63 -10.75
C ILE A 44 -1.17 10.28 -9.60
N PRO A 45 -2.25 11.04 -9.90
CA PRO A 45 -3.00 11.73 -8.86
C PRO A 45 -3.69 10.75 -7.92
N VAL A 46 -3.43 10.93 -6.62
CA VAL A 46 -4.08 10.20 -5.54
C VAL A 46 -5.33 10.98 -5.12
N SER A 47 -6.51 10.39 -5.37
CA SER A 47 -7.81 11.02 -5.07
C SER A 47 -8.28 10.79 -3.63
N GLY A 48 -7.66 9.84 -2.95
CA GLY A 48 -7.98 9.43 -1.59
C GLY A 48 -7.15 8.21 -1.21
N TYR A 49 -7.03 7.93 0.08
CA TYR A 49 -6.59 6.63 0.54
C TYR A 49 -7.48 6.22 1.70
N ALA A 50 -7.83 4.95 1.75
CA ALA A 50 -8.70 4.44 2.79
C ALA A 50 -7.95 3.37 3.58
N LEU A 51 -7.63 3.70 4.84
CA LEU A 51 -7.26 2.71 5.86
C LEU A 51 -8.46 1.80 6.23
N SER A 52 -9.60 1.95 5.53
CA SER A 52 -10.83 1.19 5.73
C SER A 52 -10.66 -0.31 5.51
N ALA A 53 -9.63 -0.77 4.78
CA ALA A 53 -9.27 -2.19 4.72
C ALA A 53 -9.00 -2.72 6.13
N TRP A 54 -8.25 -1.97 6.95
CA TRP A 54 -7.97 -2.33 8.33
C TRP A 54 -9.22 -2.20 9.22
N GLU A 55 -10.02 -1.12 9.05
CA GLU A 55 -11.23 -0.93 9.85
C GLU A 55 -12.33 -1.95 9.53
N ALA A 56 -12.40 -2.44 8.30
CA ALA A 56 -13.31 -3.49 7.84
C ALA A 56 -12.81 -4.90 8.15
N PHE A 57 -11.49 -5.13 8.02
CA PHE A 57 -10.84 -6.36 8.49
C PHE A 57 -11.11 -6.58 9.98
N ARG A 58 -11.06 -5.52 10.80
CA ARG A 58 -11.44 -5.56 12.23
C ARG A 58 -12.92 -5.87 12.48
N GLN A 59 -13.79 -5.59 11.50
CA GLN A 59 -15.24 -5.84 11.56
C GLN A 59 -15.65 -7.16 10.87
N GLY A 60 -14.70 -8.00 10.44
CA GLY A 60 -14.98 -9.25 9.74
C GLY A 60 -15.60 -9.05 8.35
N GLN A 61 -15.51 -7.84 7.80
CA GLN A 61 -15.98 -7.51 6.46
C GLN A 61 -14.77 -7.42 5.53
N SER A 62 -14.83 -8.11 4.40
CA SER A 62 -13.90 -7.91 3.28
C SER A 62 -14.24 -6.58 2.60
N ALA A 63 -13.90 -5.45 3.22
CA ALA A 63 -13.94 -4.18 2.51
C ALA A 63 -12.60 -3.97 1.82
N GLN A 64 -12.69 -3.69 0.52
CA GLN A 64 -11.62 -3.08 -0.27
C GLN A 64 -11.19 -1.78 0.43
N GLY A 65 -10.09 -1.81 1.17
CA GLY A 65 -9.30 -0.61 1.43
C GLY A 65 -8.10 -0.57 0.51
N GLY A 66 -7.45 0.59 0.48
CA GLY A 66 -6.39 0.87 -0.47
C GLY A 66 -6.27 2.36 -0.77
N VAL A 67 -5.13 2.76 -1.32
CA VAL A 67 -4.96 4.05 -2.02
C VAL A 67 -5.85 4.06 -3.27
N ARG A 68 -6.70 5.08 -3.40
CA ARG A 68 -7.59 5.30 -4.55
C ARG A 68 -6.92 6.22 -5.55
N PHE A 69 -6.43 5.63 -6.63
CA PHE A 69 -5.94 6.36 -7.78
C PHE A 69 -7.10 6.75 -8.69
N ASP A 70 -6.85 7.68 -9.62
CA ASP A 70 -7.77 7.93 -10.74
C ASP A 70 -7.77 6.74 -11.72
N ASP A 71 -8.33 5.62 -11.28
CA ASP A 71 -8.50 4.39 -12.05
C ASP A 71 -9.52 4.56 -13.18
N GLN A 72 -10.37 5.59 -13.11
CA GLN A 72 -11.35 5.91 -14.16
C GLN A 72 -10.66 6.37 -15.45
N LYS A 73 -9.57 7.13 -15.34
CA LYS A 73 -8.76 7.53 -16.48
C LYS A 73 -8.10 6.32 -17.16
N LEU A 74 -7.56 5.38 -16.38
CA LEU A 74 -6.97 4.14 -16.88
C LEU A 74 -8.03 3.30 -17.62
N ALA A 75 -9.19 3.07 -17.00
CA ALA A 75 -10.27 2.30 -17.60
C ALA A 75 -10.78 2.96 -18.91
N ALA A 76 -10.93 4.27 -18.93
CA ALA A 76 -11.36 5.01 -20.13
C ALA A 76 -10.34 4.95 -21.26
N GLN A 77 -9.04 5.06 -20.95
CA GLN A 77 -7.96 4.95 -21.95
C GLN A 77 -7.82 3.53 -22.49
N LEU A 78 -7.97 2.53 -21.63
CA LEU A 78 -7.95 1.13 -22.02
C LEU A 78 -9.12 0.79 -22.95
N GLN A 79 -10.33 1.25 -22.62
CA GLN A 79 -11.52 1.07 -23.48
C GLN A 79 -11.36 1.73 -24.85
N ARG A 80 -10.63 2.84 -24.93
CA ARG A 80 -10.37 3.57 -26.18
C ARG A 80 -9.15 3.04 -26.95
N GLY A 81 -8.42 2.06 -26.40
CA GLY A 81 -7.18 1.54 -26.98
C GLY A 81 -6.05 2.58 -27.04
N MET A 82 -6.11 3.62 -26.22
CA MET A 82 -5.16 4.76 -26.23
C MET A 82 -4.13 4.69 -25.10
N ILE A 83 -4.06 3.57 -24.38
CA ILE A 83 -3.10 3.41 -23.30
C ILE A 83 -1.69 3.17 -23.85
N SER A 84 -0.71 3.90 -23.35
CA SER A 84 0.70 3.69 -23.70
C SER A 84 1.32 2.58 -22.82
N GLU A 85 2.37 1.91 -23.33
CA GLU A 85 3.17 0.98 -22.51
C GLU A 85 3.70 1.65 -21.24
N GLN A 86 4.16 2.89 -21.35
CA GLN A 86 4.65 3.67 -20.21
C GLN A 86 3.58 3.85 -19.13
N THR A 87 2.33 4.12 -19.52
CA THR A 87 1.22 4.25 -18.57
C THR A 87 0.96 2.90 -17.89
N ILE A 88 0.94 1.80 -18.63
CA ILE A 88 0.79 0.45 -18.04
C ILE A 88 1.90 0.18 -17.02
N ASP A 89 3.14 0.52 -17.37
CA ASP A 89 4.31 0.35 -16.52
C ASP A 89 4.18 1.14 -15.22
N GLN A 90 3.76 2.40 -15.29
CA GLN A 90 3.55 3.25 -14.12
C GLN A 90 2.50 2.65 -13.17
N TYR A 91 1.33 2.25 -13.68
CA TYR A 91 0.30 1.64 -12.84
C TYR A 91 0.72 0.29 -12.27
N CYS A 92 1.46 -0.54 -13.02
CA CYS A 92 2.02 -1.79 -12.49
C CYS A 92 2.99 -1.51 -11.34
N THR A 93 3.87 -0.51 -11.49
CA THR A 93 4.82 -0.09 -10.45
C THR A 93 4.09 0.41 -9.20
N VAL A 94 3.03 1.22 -9.36
CA VAL A 94 2.19 1.65 -8.24
C VAL A 94 1.54 0.45 -7.54
N TRP A 95 0.93 -0.48 -8.28
CA TRP A 95 0.29 -1.67 -7.69
C TRP A 95 1.29 -2.61 -6.99
N MET A 96 2.54 -2.67 -7.43
CA MET A 96 3.55 -3.47 -6.73
C MET A 96 4.19 -2.73 -5.55
N ALA A 97 3.94 -1.43 -5.37
CA ALA A 97 4.61 -0.62 -4.37
C ALA A 97 4.28 -1.01 -2.93
N GLY A 98 3.04 -1.41 -2.63
CA GLY A 98 2.69 -1.89 -1.29
C GLY A 98 3.43 -3.18 -0.91
N ILE A 99 3.53 -4.13 -1.87
CA ILE A 99 4.29 -5.36 -1.71
C ILE A 99 5.78 -5.05 -1.52
N ALA A 100 6.34 -4.18 -2.35
CA ALA A 100 7.75 -3.78 -2.24
C ALA A 100 8.05 -3.11 -0.89
N ALA A 101 7.14 -2.26 -0.40
CA ALA A 101 7.25 -1.59 0.89
C ALA A 101 7.22 -2.56 2.09
N GLU A 102 6.33 -3.55 2.06
CA GLU A 102 6.31 -4.62 3.07
C GLU A 102 7.58 -5.48 3.03
N ASP A 103 8.00 -5.91 1.84
CA ASP A 103 9.18 -6.75 1.65
C ASP A 103 10.46 -6.05 2.16
N LEU A 104 10.59 -4.75 1.91
CA LEU A 104 11.72 -3.93 2.39
C LEU A 104 11.87 -3.93 3.92
N VAL A 105 10.74 -3.93 4.65
CA VAL A 105 10.75 -3.79 6.11
C VAL A 105 10.78 -5.15 6.81
N TYR A 106 10.06 -6.14 6.27
CA TYR A 106 9.82 -7.39 6.97
C TYR A 106 10.38 -8.64 6.27
N GLY A 107 10.92 -8.52 5.04
CA GLY A 107 11.44 -9.64 4.26
C GLY A 107 10.39 -10.68 3.84
N ASN A 108 9.11 -10.39 4.06
CA ASN A 108 7.97 -11.17 3.59
C ASN A 108 6.73 -10.27 3.48
N THR A 109 5.81 -10.66 2.61
CA THR A 109 4.58 -9.91 2.31
C THR A 109 3.35 -10.72 2.73
N GLU A 110 2.42 -10.08 3.44
CA GLU A 110 1.16 -10.73 3.84
C GLU A 110 -0.01 -10.29 2.95
N GLY A 111 0.15 -9.19 2.19
CA GLY A 111 -0.86 -8.60 1.31
C GLY A 111 -0.56 -8.66 -0.20
N GLY A 112 -1.28 -7.82 -0.95
CA GLY A 112 -1.02 -7.56 -2.37
C GLY A 112 -1.57 -8.58 -3.38
N ALA A 113 -2.41 -9.54 -2.95
CA ALA A 113 -3.08 -10.46 -3.87
C ALA A 113 -4.00 -9.71 -4.85
N GLU A 114 -4.71 -8.69 -4.36
CA GLU A 114 -5.56 -7.84 -5.18
C GLU A 114 -4.75 -7.05 -6.21
N ASP A 115 -3.59 -6.51 -5.84
CA ASP A 115 -2.75 -5.72 -6.74
C ASP A 115 -2.12 -6.56 -7.86
N ARG A 116 -1.67 -7.78 -7.53
CA ARG A 116 -1.24 -8.77 -8.53
C ARG A 116 -2.40 -9.16 -9.48
N ALA A 117 -3.62 -9.24 -8.95
CA ALA A 117 -4.81 -9.51 -9.75
C ALA A 117 -5.12 -8.35 -10.72
N LYS A 118 -5.00 -7.08 -10.29
CA LYS A 118 -5.17 -5.90 -11.17
C LYS A 118 -4.22 -5.95 -12.37
N ILE A 119 -2.93 -6.24 -12.14
CA ILE A 119 -1.93 -6.42 -13.22
C ILE A 119 -2.37 -7.52 -14.19
N THR A 120 -2.79 -8.66 -13.65
CA THR A 120 -3.21 -9.82 -14.46
C THR A 120 -4.44 -9.47 -15.31
N VAL A 121 -5.42 -8.76 -14.75
CA VAL A 121 -6.64 -8.33 -15.45
C VAL A 121 -6.30 -7.38 -16.59
N VAL A 122 -5.49 -6.34 -16.35
CA VAL A 122 -5.11 -5.37 -17.40
C VAL A 122 -4.34 -6.04 -18.52
N LEU A 123 -3.33 -6.86 -18.20
CA LEU A 123 -2.57 -7.55 -19.24
C LEU A 123 -3.43 -8.55 -20.01
N THR A 124 -4.41 -9.19 -19.37
CA THR A 124 -5.36 -10.06 -20.06
C THR A 124 -6.24 -9.29 -21.03
N GLN A 125 -6.72 -8.10 -20.65
CA GLN A 125 -7.50 -7.21 -21.54
C GLN A 125 -6.68 -6.75 -22.74
N LEU A 126 -5.36 -6.61 -22.57
CA LEU A 126 -4.40 -6.31 -23.63
C LEU A 126 -3.91 -7.54 -24.41
N LYS A 127 -4.45 -8.73 -24.14
CA LYS A 127 -4.05 -10.02 -24.75
C LYS A 127 -2.58 -10.42 -24.50
N ARG A 128 -2.03 -10.01 -23.36
CA ARG A 128 -0.63 -10.19 -22.91
C ARG A 128 -0.52 -10.91 -21.57
N SER A 129 -1.48 -11.78 -21.25
CA SER A 129 -1.58 -12.45 -19.95
C SER A 129 -0.33 -13.25 -19.54
N THR A 130 0.42 -13.77 -20.52
CA THR A 130 1.68 -14.51 -20.30
C THR A 130 2.78 -13.65 -19.66
N GLU A 131 2.73 -12.33 -19.82
CA GLU A 131 3.72 -11.40 -19.29
C GLU A 131 3.48 -11.06 -17.81
N SER A 132 2.35 -11.46 -17.22
CA SER A 132 1.92 -11.02 -15.88
C SER A 132 2.97 -11.24 -14.79
N LYS A 133 3.56 -12.43 -14.71
CA LYS A 133 4.58 -12.73 -13.70
C LYS A 133 5.83 -11.87 -13.87
N LEU A 134 6.32 -11.74 -15.11
CA LEU A 134 7.49 -10.93 -15.41
C LEU A 134 7.22 -9.45 -15.07
N LYS A 135 6.02 -8.96 -15.42
CA LYS A 135 5.61 -7.58 -15.14
C LYS A 135 5.53 -7.31 -13.64
N GLN A 136 4.96 -8.23 -12.86
CA GLN A 136 4.91 -8.13 -11.40
C GLN A 136 6.32 -8.07 -10.79
N SER A 137 7.22 -8.95 -11.20
CA SER A 137 8.61 -8.94 -10.71
C SER A 137 9.34 -7.65 -11.07
N TRP A 138 9.25 -7.21 -12.33
CA TRP A 138 9.88 -5.97 -12.78
C TRP A 138 9.33 -4.74 -12.04
N ALA A 139 8.00 -4.64 -11.94
CA ALA A 139 7.34 -3.52 -11.28
C ALA A 139 7.65 -3.48 -9.77
N SER A 140 7.78 -4.64 -9.12
CA SER A 140 8.22 -4.72 -7.72
C SER A 140 9.63 -4.18 -7.54
N LEU A 141 10.57 -4.54 -8.41
CA LEU A 141 11.94 -4.02 -8.37
C LEU A 141 12.00 -2.51 -8.61
N GLN A 142 11.19 -1.99 -9.54
CA GLN A 142 11.11 -0.55 -9.77
C GLN A 142 10.53 0.19 -8.58
N ALA A 143 9.43 -0.30 -8.01
CA ALA A 143 8.81 0.31 -6.84
C ALA A 143 9.77 0.29 -5.63
N ARG A 144 10.47 -0.83 -5.42
CA ARG A 144 11.51 -0.96 -4.40
C ARG A 144 12.58 0.11 -4.57
N SER A 145 13.13 0.27 -5.77
CA SER A 145 14.17 1.28 -6.03
C SER A 145 13.66 2.70 -5.76
N LEU A 146 12.42 3.01 -6.15
CA LEU A 146 11.81 4.32 -5.87
C LEU A 146 11.69 4.58 -4.36
N ILE A 147 11.24 3.59 -3.59
CA ILE A 147 11.09 3.68 -2.12
C ILE A 147 12.46 3.81 -1.45
N GLU A 148 13.44 2.99 -1.82
CA GLU A 148 14.80 3.04 -1.28
C GLU A 148 15.48 4.39 -1.55
N ASN A 149 15.28 4.97 -2.74
CA ASN A 149 15.84 6.27 -3.12
C ASN A 149 15.16 7.46 -2.44
N HIS A 150 13.99 7.27 -1.81
CA HIS A 150 13.23 8.33 -1.13
C HIS A 150 12.83 7.88 0.28
N GLN A 151 13.76 7.22 0.98
CA GLN A 151 13.50 6.58 2.27
C GLN A 151 13.06 7.59 3.34
N SER A 152 13.63 8.79 3.32
CA SER A 152 13.27 9.91 4.21
C SER A 152 11.78 10.27 4.08
N ALA A 153 11.34 10.56 2.85
CA ALA A 153 9.96 10.88 2.51
C ALA A 153 9.01 9.70 2.80
N TYR A 154 9.44 8.46 2.53
CA TYR A 154 8.67 7.27 2.85
C TYR A 154 8.39 7.15 4.36
N GLN A 155 9.40 7.29 5.23
CA GLN A 155 9.20 7.17 6.68
C GLN A 155 8.37 8.33 7.24
N ALA A 156 8.57 9.55 6.72
CA ALA A 156 7.75 10.71 7.09
C ALA A 156 6.27 10.46 6.70
N LEU A 157 6.03 9.93 5.51
CA LEU A 157 4.70 9.57 5.04
C LEU A 157 4.05 8.47 5.89
N VAL A 158 4.78 7.41 6.24
CA VAL A 158 4.31 6.36 7.16
C VAL A 158 3.88 6.96 8.50
N THR A 159 4.64 7.93 9.01
CA THR A 159 4.32 8.63 10.26
C THR A 159 3.04 9.46 10.12
N ALA A 160 2.91 10.24 9.05
CA ALA A 160 1.71 11.03 8.78
C ALA A 160 0.45 10.16 8.62
N MET A 161 0.55 9.06 7.86
CA MET A 161 -0.56 8.13 7.64
C MET A 161 -0.94 7.38 8.93
N THR A 162 0.03 7.09 9.81
CA THR A 162 -0.24 6.52 11.14
C THR A 162 -1.10 7.46 11.99
N GLN A 163 -0.87 8.77 11.86
CA GLN A 163 -1.65 9.84 12.51
C GLN A 163 -2.97 10.16 11.78
N ARG A 164 -3.29 9.42 10.70
CA ARG A 164 -4.49 9.64 9.86
C ARG A 164 -4.52 11.02 9.21
N ALA A 165 -3.36 11.54 8.82
CA ALA A 165 -3.25 12.80 8.09
C ALA A 165 -4.11 12.79 6.81
N SER A 166 -4.65 13.94 6.42
CA SER A 166 -5.36 14.09 5.16
C SER A 166 -4.45 13.84 3.95
N VAL A 167 -5.06 13.59 2.78
CA VAL A 167 -4.31 13.43 1.51
C VAL A 167 -3.40 14.64 1.27
N SER A 168 -3.90 15.86 1.45
CA SER A 168 -3.11 17.09 1.27
C SER A 168 -1.90 17.17 2.20
N GLU A 169 -2.05 16.76 3.46
CA GLU A 169 -0.94 16.72 4.43
C GLU A 169 0.10 15.65 4.04
N CYS A 170 -0.34 14.51 3.52
CA CYS A 170 0.55 13.48 2.97
C CYS A 170 1.34 14.01 1.76
N TYR A 171 0.70 14.73 0.83
CA TYR A 171 1.38 15.38 -0.30
C TYR A 171 2.45 16.36 0.17
N GLN A 172 2.09 17.25 1.12
CA GLN A 172 3.01 18.22 1.69
C GLN A 172 4.20 17.53 2.38
N THR A 173 3.93 16.48 3.17
CA THR A 173 4.97 15.71 3.88
C THR A 173 6.00 15.13 2.89
N ILE A 174 5.52 14.60 1.75
CA ILE A 174 6.42 14.06 0.72
C ILE A 174 7.26 15.19 0.10
N GLU A 175 6.63 16.31 -0.28
CA GLU A 175 7.31 17.43 -0.94
C GLU A 175 8.42 18.05 -0.07
N GLU A 176 8.16 18.20 1.23
CA GLU A 176 9.13 18.72 2.20
C GLU A 176 10.35 17.80 2.35
N ASN A 177 10.14 16.48 2.35
CA ASN A 177 11.21 15.49 2.58
C ASN A 177 11.99 15.13 1.30
N ILE A 178 11.38 15.21 0.12
CA ILE A 178 12.10 15.05 -1.16
C ILE A 178 13.01 16.26 -1.44
N SER A 179 12.58 17.45 -1.05
CA SER A 179 13.39 18.67 -1.20
C SER A 179 14.61 18.67 -0.27
N GLY A 180 14.51 18.02 0.89
CA GLY A 180 15.60 17.87 1.86
C GLY A 180 16.72 16.91 1.42
N ASP A 181 16.42 15.86 0.65
CA ASP A 181 17.43 14.91 0.14
C ASP A 181 18.28 15.46 -1.02
N ARG A 182 17.96 16.64 -1.54
CA ARG A 182 18.75 17.35 -2.57
C ARG A 182 19.70 18.42 -2.01
N GLY A 183 19.79 18.53 -0.68
CA GLY A 183 20.62 19.50 0.04
C GLY A 183 22.00 18.98 0.42
#